data_AF-A0A7C5NKC5-F1
#
_entry.id   AF-A0A7C5NKC5-F1
#
_cell.length_a   1.000
_cell.length_b   1.000
_cell.length_c   1.000
_cell.angle_alpha   90.00
_cell.angle_beta   90.00
_cell.angle_gamma   90.00
#
_symmetry.space_group_name_H-M   'P 1'
#
loop_
_entity.id
_entity.type
_entity.pdbx_description
1 polymer ?
#
loop_
_entity_poly.entity_id
_entity_poly.type
_entity_poly.pdbx_seq_one_letter_code
_entity_poly.pdbx_strand_id
1 'polypeptide(L)'
;MDKQIILMITAVMMECVQIVISADEWWKPYSPPCTERENAFAFTEKPKVKVVGEDRYEISFAVKGYCDVAVAIVDPRKELVPGRGTVVRHLGAGVLGANAPAPFQKNSLKQVVYWDGKDDLGFYHKEPDKLQVRVMLGLKPVFDKRLGGTSPYNLPGNKVWGITVCEDGVYIFSGGGDGFGHCTVRKFDRDGNYVATIFPPPASLPLEKS
;
A
#
# COMPACT_ATOMS: atom_id res chain seq x y z
N MET A 1 40.91 -48.22 -19.42
CA MET A 1 40.03 -47.07 -19.10
C MET A 1 40.83 -45.81 -19.36
N ASP A 2 40.52 -45.15 -20.48
CA ASP A 2 41.37 -44.15 -21.11
C ASP A 2 41.47 -42.84 -20.34
N LYS A 3 42.68 -42.27 -20.31
CA LYS A 3 42.98 -40.96 -19.71
C LYS A 3 42.14 -39.82 -20.32
N GLN A 4 41.63 -40.00 -21.54
CA GLN A 4 40.69 -39.05 -22.17
C GLN A 4 39.31 -38.99 -21.47
N ILE A 5 38.83 -40.11 -20.93
CA ILE A 5 37.53 -40.15 -20.24
C ILE A 5 37.62 -39.43 -18.88
N ILE A 6 38.75 -39.59 -18.19
CA ILE A 6 38.99 -38.89 -16.91
C ILE A 6 39.09 -37.38 -17.14
N LEU A 7 39.78 -36.92 -18.18
CA LEU A 7 39.94 -35.49 -18.48
C LEU A 7 38.61 -34.80 -18.87
N MET A 8 37.72 -35.51 -19.57
CA MET A 8 36.39 -35.01 -19.91
C MET A 8 35.47 -34.89 -18.68
N ILE A 9 35.56 -35.82 -17.73
CA ILE A 9 34.74 -35.78 -16.50
C ILE A 9 35.18 -34.62 -15.59
N THR A 10 36.48 -34.33 -15.49
CA THR A 10 36.96 -33.18 -14.70
C THR A 10 36.59 -31.84 -15.32
N ALA A 11 36.56 -31.71 -16.66
CA ALA A 11 36.17 -30.48 -17.34
C ALA A 11 34.67 -30.16 -17.16
N VAL A 12 33.79 -31.15 -17.25
CA VAL A 12 32.33 -30.96 -17.07
C VAL A 12 31.97 -30.60 -15.62
N MET A 13 32.71 -31.16 -14.64
CA MET A 13 32.52 -30.81 -13.23
C MET A 13 32.98 -29.38 -12.91
N MET A 14 33.97 -28.85 -13.65
CA MET A 14 34.49 -27.49 -13.44
C MET A 14 33.59 -26.42 -14.08
N GLU A 15 32.88 -26.75 -15.17
CA GLU A 15 31.85 -25.87 -15.77
C GLU A 15 30.55 -25.83 -14.96
N CYS A 16 30.14 -26.94 -14.32
CA CYS A 16 28.99 -26.93 -13.41
C CYS A 16 29.19 -26.01 -12.20
N VAL A 17 30.44 -25.82 -11.73
CA VAL A 17 30.75 -24.95 -10.58
C VAL A 17 30.61 -23.46 -10.93
N GLN A 18 30.79 -23.06 -12.20
CA GLN A 18 30.66 -21.65 -12.59
C GLN A 18 29.20 -21.17 -12.73
N ILE A 19 28.26 -22.07 -13.02
CA ILE A 19 26.83 -21.71 -13.12
C ILE A 19 26.24 -21.45 -11.72
N VAL A 20 26.75 -22.10 -10.68
CA VAL A 20 26.23 -21.94 -9.31
C VAL A 20 26.57 -20.55 -8.74
N ILE A 21 27.74 -19.97 -9.09
CA ILE A 21 28.18 -18.68 -8.53
C ILE A 21 27.34 -17.50 -9.05
N SER A 22 26.68 -17.62 -10.21
CA SER A 22 25.78 -16.58 -10.75
C SER A 22 24.34 -16.67 -10.21
N ALA A 23 23.95 -17.80 -9.59
CA ALA A 23 22.58 -18.02 -9.15
C ALA A 23 22.28 -17.44 -7.75
N ASP A 24 23.31 -17.05 -7.00
CA ASP A 24 23.17 -16.63 -5.60
C ASP A 24 22.73 -15.17 -5.41
N GLU A 25 22.58 -14.36 -6.48
CA GLU A 25 22.33 -12.91 -6.34
C GLU A 25 20.98 -12.39 -6.86
N TRP A 26 20.21 -13.14 -7.65
CA TRP A 26 18.98 -12.63 -8.27
C TRP A 26 17.80 -12.48 -7.28
N TRP A 27 17.89 -13.13 -6.11
CA TRP A 27 16.84 -13.14 -5.08
C TRP A 27 17.05 -12.10 -3.97
N LYS A 28 18.19 -11.39 -3.96
CA LYS A 28 18.38 -10.29 -3.00
C LYS A 28 17.25 -9.29 -3.24
N PRO A 29 16.44 -8.94 -2.23
CA PRO A 29 15.31 -8.05 -2.42
C PRO A 29 15.80 -6.77 -3.09
N TYR A 30 15.16 -6.39 -4.20
CA TYR A 30 15.45 -5.17 -4.97
C TYR A 30 15.29 -3.88 -4.13
N SER A 31 14.90 -4.02 -2.86
CA SER A 31 14.87 -2.92 -1.91
C SER A 31 16.29 -2.52 -1.53
N PRO A 32 16.67 -1.23 -1.66
CA PRO A 32 17.82 -0.70 -0.92
C PRO A 32 17.67 -1.06 0.57
N PRO A 33 18.76 -1.14 1.35
CA PRO A 33 18.71 -1.58 2.75
C PRO A 33 17.58 -0.83 3.47
N CYS A 34 16.50 -1.57 3.76
CA CYS A 34 15.32 -1.01 4.36
C CYS A 34 15.71 -0.54 5.76
N THR A 35 15.34 0.69 6.13
CA THR A 35 15.60 1.15 7.49
C THR A 35 14.67 0.37 8.40
N GLU A 36 15.23 -0.60 9.11
CA GLU A 36 14.48 -1.38 10.07
C GLU A 36 14.06 -0.52 11.25
N ARG A 37 12.79 -0.63 11.63
CA ARG A 37 12.25 0.06 12.79
C ARG A 37 12.52 -0.74 14.05
N GLU A 38 12.76 -0.05 15.15
CA GLU A 38 12.71 -0.62 16.48
C GLU A 38 11.26 -0.82 16.92
N ASN A 39 10.98 -1.93 17.60
CA ASN A 39 9.67 -2.24 18.17
C ASN A 39 9.44 -1.51 19.52
N ALA A 40 9.69 -0.20 19.56
CA ALA A 40 9.59 0.65 20.75
C ALA A 40 8.72 1.90 20.48
N PHE A 41 7.40 1.71 20.52
CA PHE A 41 6.42 2.75 20.16
C PHE A 41 5.92 3.50 21.40
N ALA A 42 6.70 4.47 21.88
CA ALA A 42 6.29 5.33 22.99
C ALA A 42 6.89 6.72 22.84
N PHE A 43 6.14 7.74 23.29
CA PHE A 43 6.67 9.09 23.44
C PHE A 43 7.50 9.19 24.71
N THR A 44 8.71 9.71 24.59
CA THR A 44 9.51 10.20 25.73
C THR A 44 9.16 11.65 26.04
N GLU A 45 8.76 12.43 25.03
CA GLU A 45 8.12 13.74 25.18
C GLU A 45 6.87 13.79 24.30
N LYS A 46 5.71 14.12 24.90
CA LYS A 46 4.44 14.23 24.16
C LYS A 46 4.53 15.33 23.08
N PRO A 47 3.82 15.17 21.96
CA PRO A 47 3.73 16.22 20.95
C PRO A 47 3.24 17.54 21.52
N LYS A 48 3.96 18.62 21.19
CA LYS A 48 3.61 20.00 21.53
C LYS A 48 3.71 20.88 20.30
N VAL A 49 2.86 21.90 20.25
CA VAL A 49 2.80 22.85 19.14
C VAL A 49 3.11 24.25 19.67
N LYS A 50 3.91 25.00 18.95
CA LYS A 50 4.19 26.42 19.22
C LYS A 50 4.03 27.22 17.94
N VAL A 51 3.38 28.37 18.03
CA VAL A 51 3.40 29.36 16.95
C VAL A 51 4.70 30.13 17.07
N VAL A 52 5.55 30.07 16.06
CA VAL A 52 6.91 30.67 16.06
C VAL A 52 7.06 31.80 15.02
N GLY A 53 5.99 32.12 14.31
CA GLY A 53 5.91 33.21 13.34
C GLY A 53 4.53 33.25 12.69
N GLU A 54 4.32 34.22 11.80
CA GLU A 54 3.16 34.23 10.91
C GLU A 54 3.22 32.97 10.04
N ASP A 55 2.12 32.21 10.03
CA ASP A 55 2.01 30.95 9.31
C ASP A 55 3.13 29.94 9.59
N ARG A 56 3.73 29.96 10.79
CA ARG A 56 4.81 29.04 11.15
C ARG A 56 4.53 28.36 12.47
N TYR A 57 4.17 27.09 12.40
CA TYR A 57 3.83 26.25 13.53
C TYR A 57 4.92 25.21 13.73
N GLU A 58 5.62 25.28 14.85
CA GLU A 58 6.62 24.30 15.26
C GLU A 58 5.95 23.17 16.04
N ILE A 59 6.14 21.94 15.56
CA ILE A 59 5.64 20.71 16.16
C ILE A 59 6.85 19.94 16.68
N SER A 60 6.95 19.77 17.99
CA SER A 60 8.06 19.03 18.60
C SER A 60 7.57 17.83 19.42
N PHE A 61 8.30 16.73 19.35
CA PHE A 61 8.03 15.50 20.08
C PHE A 61 9.32 14.67 20.22
N ALA A 62 9.33 13.73 21.16
CA ALA A 62 10.43 12.77 21.29
C ALA A 62 9.90 11.35 21.45
N VAL A 63 10.60 10.40 20.84
CA VAL A 63 10.21 8.97 20.85
C VAL A 63 11.23 8.13 21.62
N LYS A 64 10.82 6.93 22.03
CA LYS A 64 11.65 6.00 22.80
C LYS A 64 12.71 5.28 21.95
N GLY A 65 12.42 5.05 20.68
CA GLY A 65 13.28 4.32 19.75
C GLY A 65 13.08 4.74 18.31
N TYR A 66 13.96 4.28 17.43
CA TYR A 66 13.92 4.54 15.99
C TYR A 66 12.76 3.78 15.34
N CYS A 67 11.54 4.29 15.51
CA CYS A 67 10.31 3.72 15.00
C CYS A 67 9.75 4.53 13.82
N ASP A 68 8.71 3.99 13.19
CA ASP A 68 7.95 4.73 12.18
C ASP A 68 7.00 5.74 12.81
N VAL A 69 6.91 6.90 12.15
CA VAL A 69 6.15 8.07 12.60
C VAL A 69 5.34 8.60 11.43
N ALA A 70 4.11 9.06 11.71
CA ALA A 70 3.37 9.94 10.82
C ALA A 70 2.88 11.18 11.56
N VAL A 71 3.01 12.34 10.92
CA VAL A 71 2.55 13.63 11.44
C VAL A 71 1.56 14.25 10.46
N ALA A 72 0.39 14.62 10.97
CA ALA A 72 -0.67 15.24 10.19
C ALA A 72 -1.40 16.33 10.99
N ILE A 73 -1.99 17.27 10.27
CA ILE A 73 -2.94 18.26 10.79
C ILE A 73 -4.35 17.73 10.57
N VAL A 74 -5.18 17.77 11.60
CA VAL A 74 -6.53 17.17 11.61
C VAL A 74 -7.54 18.23 12.03
N ASP A 75 -8.66 18.32 11.31
CA ASP A 75 -9.84 19.03 11.77
C ASP A 75 -10.70 18.07 12.59
N PRO A 76 -10.80 18.22 13.92
CA PRO A 76 -11.60 17.35 14.76
C PRO A 76 -13.11 17.57 14.59
N ARG A 77 -13.53 18.66 13.93
CA ARG A 77 -14.95 19.03 13.76
C ARG A 77 -15.58 18.37 12.53
N LYS A 78 -14.77 17.86 11.61
CA LYS A 78 -15.19 17.15 10.40
C LYS A 78 -14.85 15.68 10.57
N GLU A 79 -15.80 14.79 10.36
CA GLU A 79 -15.56 13.35 10.50
C GLU A 79 -15.88 12.62 9.20
N LEU A 80 -14.84 12.10 8.54
CA LEU A 80 -15.00 11.03 7.53
C LEU A 80 -15.08 9.65 8.21
N VAL A 81 -14.39 9.49 9.33
CA VAL A 81 -14.40 8.31 10.19
C VAL A 81 -14.73 8.76 11.61
N PRO A 82 -15.75 8.18 12.26
CA PRO A 82 -16.18 8.59 13.60
C PRO A 82 -15.01 8.61 14.61
N GLY A 83 -14.88 9.71 15.35
CA GLY A 83 -13.86 9.88 16.39
C GLY A 83 -12.42 10.08 15.89
N ARG A 84 -12.20 10.19 14.57
CA ARG A 84 -10.85 10.38 14.00
C ARG A 84 -10.64 11.75 13.36
N GLY A 85 -11.66 12.58 13.23
CA GLY A 85 -11.53 13.82 12.47
C GLY A 85 -11.14 13.60 10.99
N THR A 86 -10.95 14.69 10.26
CA THR A 86 -10.51 14.67 8.86
C THR A 86 -9.10 15.24 8.76
N VAL A 87 -8.20 14.52 8.09
CA VAL A 87 -6.85 15.02 7.82
C VAL A 87 -6.93 16.17 6.82
N VAL A 88 -6.35 17.32 7.19
CA VAL A 88 -6.27 18.55 6.38
C VAL A 88 -4.93 18.66 5.66
N ARG A 89 -3.85 18.22 6.33
CA ARG A 89 -2.49 18.26 5.79
C ARG A 89 -1.68 17.07 6.30
N HIS A 90 -0.98 16.39 5.41
CA HIS A 90 0.08 15.44 5.76
C HIS A 90 1.42 16.17 5.79
N LEU A 91 2.14 16.10 6.91
CA LEU A 91 3.44 16.76 7.05
C LEU A 91 4.60 15.81 6.76
N GLY A 92 4.46 14.53 7.12
CA GLY A 92 5.47 13.52 6.83
C GLY A 92 5.12 12.17 7.42
N ALA A 93 5.63 11.11 6.79
CA ALA A 93 5.52 9.74 7.27
C ALA A 93 6.80 8.94 6.91
N GLY A 94 7.28 8.11 7.83
CA GLY A 94 8.43 7.24 7.59
C GLY A 94 9.13 6.75 8.85
N VAL A 95 10.18 5.95 8.66
CA VAL A 95 10.99 5.37 9.75
C VAL A 95 12.06 6.36 10.19
N LEU A 96 12.15 6.64 11.50
CA LEU A 96 13.26 7.44 12.04
C LEU A 96 14.57 6.65 12.02
N GLY A 97 15.71 7.35 11.99
CA GLY A 97 17.04 6.74 11.96
C GLY A 97 17.94 7.40 10.93
N ALA A 98 18.93 6.67 10.43
CA ALA A 98 19.93 7.19 9.50
C ALA A 98 19.33 7.67 8.18
N ASN A 99 18.28 7.00 7.69
CA ASN A 99 17.60 7.33 6.44
C ASN A 99 16.20 7.90 6.67
N ALA A 100 15.99 8.60 7.80
CA ALA A 100 14.71 9.26 8.05
C ALA A 100 14.34 10.19 6.87
N PRO A 101 13.12 10.08 6.31
CA PRO A 101 12.70 10.94 5.22
C PRO A 101 12.39 12.35 5.73
N ALA A 102 12.52 13.34 4.86
CA ALA A 102 12.06 14.69 5.16
C ALA A 102 10.56 14.68 5.53
N PRO A 103 10.11 15.48 6.50
CA PRO A 103 10.83 16.54 7.22
C PRO A 103 11.53 16.06 8.51
N PHE A 104 11.63 14.75 8.75
CA PHE A 104 12.22 14.23 9.98
C PHE A 104 13.74 14.40 10.03
N GLN A 105 14.24 14.72 11.22
CA GLN A 105 15.68 14.81 11.47
C GLN A 105 16.28 13.39 11.51
N LYS A 106 17.27 13.16 10.64
CA LYS A 106 18.06 11.93 10.62
C LYS A 106 18.82 11.73 11.93
N ASN A 107 18.96 10.48 12.35
CA ASN A 107 19.70 10.08 13.56
C ASN A 107 19.29 10.82 14.83
N SER A 108 18.00 11.17 14.96
CA SER A 108 17.48 11.84 16.14
C SER A 108 16.20 11.18 16.63
N LEU A 109 16.08 11.00 17.94
CA LEU A 109 14.84 10.62 18.62
C LEU A 109 13.99 11.84 18.99
N LYS A 110 14.57 13.04 18.95
CA LYS A 110 13.87 14.32 19.15
C LYS A 110 13.60 14.95 17.80
N GLN A 111 12.33 15.15 17.50
CA GLN A 111 11.87 15.59 16.19
C GLN A 111 11.22 16.96 16.29
N VAL A 112 11.46 17.79 15.26
CA VAL A 112 10.85 19.10 15.07
C VAL A 112 10.36 19.19 13.64
N VAL A 113 9.06 19.33 13.45
CA VAL A 113 8.43 19.46 12.14
C VAL A 113 7.74 20.83 12.09
N TYR A 114 7.83 21.50 10.95
CA TYR A 114 7.16 22.78 10.75
C TYR A 114 5.94 22.61 9.85
N TRP A 115 4.87 23.33 10.18
CA TRP A 115 3.71 23.50 9.32
C TRP A 115 3.55 24.97 8.96
N ASP A 116 3.12 25.21 7.72
CA ASP A 116 3.02 26.53 7.08
C ASP A 116 1.58 27.09 7.05
N GLY A 117 0.66 26.50 7.81
CA GLY A 117 -0.74 26.91 7.82
C GLY A 117 -1.57 26.44 6.61
N LYS A 118 -0.99 25.66 5.69
CA LYS A 118 -1.67 25.24 4.45
C LYS A 118 -2.22 23.81 4.50
N ASP A 119 -3.24 23.54 3.70
CA ASP A 119 -3.78 22.20 3.46
C ASP A 119 -2.96 21.41 2.43
N ASP A 120 -3.31 20.15 2.16
CA ASP A 120 -2.61 19.30 1.17
C ASP A 120 -2.63 19.87 -0.25
N LEU A 121 -3.59 20.76 -0.57
CA LEU A 121 -3.69 21.43 -1.87
C LEU A 121 -2.85 22.72 -1.95
N GLY A 122 -2.26 23.14 -0.82
CA GLY A 122 -1.43 24.34 -0.74
C GLY A 122 -2.21 25.62 -0.48
N PHE A 123 -3.48 25.53 -0.04
CA PHE A 123 -4.27 26.69 0.36
C PHE A 123 -4.18 26.92 1.87
N TYR A 124 -4.13 28.19 2.28
CA TYR A 124 -4.18 28.55 3.69
C TYR A 124 -5.48 28.11 4.33
N HIS A 125 -5.38 27.47 5.50
CA HIS A 125 -6.54 27.12 6.28
C HIS A 125 -7.05 28.34 7.05
N LYS A 126 -8.37 28.58 7.01
CA LYS A 126 -8.99 29.79 7.60
C LYS A 126 -8.90 29.87 9.12
N GLU A 127 -8.91 28.71 9.78
CA GLU A 127 -8.97 28.59 11.25
C GLU A 127 -7.91 27.57 11.72
N PRO A 128 -6.61 27.89 11.62
CA PRO A 128 -5.54 26.96 11.98
C PRO A 128 -5.49 26.65 13.48
N ASP A 129 -5.96 27.57 14.32
CA ASP A 129 -6.09 27.47 15.78
C ASP A 129 -7.11 26.41 16.25
N LYS A 130 -8.06 26.05 15.39
CA LYS A 130 -9.08 25.02 15.66
C LYS A 130 -8.66 23.61 15.23
N LEU A 131 -7.49 23.48 14.61
CA LEU A 131 -6.96 22.20 14.16
C LEU A 131 -6.11 21.55 15.25
N GLN A 132 -5.92 20.24 15.11
CA GLN A 132 -5.10 19.45 16.01
C GLN A 132 -3.94 18.81 15.25
N VAL A 133 -2.78 18.76 15.90
CA VAL A 133 -1.66 17.98 15.41
C VAL A 133 -1.78 16.54 15.90
N ARG A 134 -1.76 15.61 14.96
CA ARG A 134 -1.73 14.18 15.23
C ARG A 134 -0.35 13.62 14.91
N VAL A 135 0.32 13.09 15.92
CA VAL A 135 1.54 12.29 15.77
C VAL A 135 1.23 10.84 16.10
N MET A 136 1.50 9.93 15.17
CA MET A 136 1.28 8.49 15.32
C MET A 136 2.61 7.76 15.26
N LEU A 137 2.77 6.75 16.10
CA LEU A 137 3.95 5.88 16.15
C LEU A 137 3.53 4.44 15.87
N GLY A 138 4.38 3.64 15.22
CA GLY A 138 4.16 2.20 15.08
C GLY A 138 2.95 1.86 14.22
N LEU A 139 2.81 2.54 13.08
CA LEU A 139 1.77 2.32 12.09
C LEU A 139 1.74 0.85 11.68
N LYS A 140 0.52 0.32 11.61
CA LYS A 140 0.24 -1.03 11.14
C LYS A 140 -0.67 -0.91 9.93
N PRO A 141 -0.18 -1.26 8.72
CA PRO A 141 -1.08 -1.38 7.58
C PRO A 141 -2.05 -2.50 7.88
N VAL A 142 -3.34 -2.19 7.83
CA VAL A 142 -4.42 -3.16 7.92
C VAL A 142 -5.14 -3.12 6.60
N PHE A 143 -5.43 -4.30 6.04
CA PHE A 143 -6.28 -4.39 4.87
C PHE A 143 -7.67 -3.88 5.24
N ASP A 144 -8.08 -2.76 4.65
CA ASP A 144 -9.42 -2.21 4.83
C ASP A 144 -10.39 -2.88 3.85
N LYS A 145 -10.27 -2.53 2.56
CA LYS A 145 -11.06 -3.13 1.48
C LYS A 145 -10.35 -2.95 0.15
N ARG A 146 -10.71 -3.77 -0.82
CA ARG A 146 -10.26 -3.60 -2.21
C ARG A 146 -11.05 -2.48 -2.88
N LEU A 147 -10.34 -1.47 -3.37
CA LEU A 147 -10.89 -0.36 -4.15
C LEU A 147 -10.88 -0.75 -5.64
N GLY A 148 -12.03 -0.63 -6.31
CA GLY A 148 -12.17 -0.98 -7.74
C GLY A 148 -12.16 -2.49 -8.03
N GLY A 149 -12.89 -2.91 -9.08
CA GLY A 149 -12.87 -4.29 -9.58
C GLY A 149 -13.47 -5.38 -8.67
N THR A 150 -14.07 -5.03 -7.53
CA THR A 150 -14.76 -5.97 -6.62
C THR A 150 -16.26 -5.91 -6.68
N SER A 151 -16.81 -4.76 -7.08
CA SER A 151 -18.24 -4.65 -7.30
C SER A 151 -18.62 -5.55 -8.48
N PRO A 152 -19.64 -6.41 -8.34
CA PRO A 152 -20.12 -7.19 -9.47
C PRO A 152 -20.69 -6.32 -10.60
N TYR A 153 -21.04 -5.06 -10.29
CA TYR A 153 -21.48 -4.04 -11.24
C TYR A 153 -20.33 -3.41 -12.01
N ASN A 154 -19.08 -3.60 -11.55
CA ASN A 154 -17.90 -3.24 -12.31
C ASN A 154 -17.58 -4.39 -13.26
N LEU A 155 -18.17 -4.35 -14.46
CA LEU A 155 -17.92 -5.34 -15.50
C LEU A 155 -16.45 -5.25 -15.92
N PRO A 156 -15.67 -6.35 -15.87
CA PRO A 156 -14.25 -6.32 -16.15
C PRO A 156 -14.02 -6.07 -17.64
N GLY A 157 -13.24 -5.03 -17.94
CA GLY A 157 -12.90 -4.62 -19.30
C GLY A 157 -13.88 -3.63 -19.91
N ASN A 158 -13.42 -2.87 -20.90
CA ASN A 158 -14.20 -1.79 -21.54
C ASN A 158 -15.26 -2.31 -22.53
N LYS A 159 -15.58 -3.60 -22.53
CA LYS A 159 -16.40 -4.22 -23.59
C LYS A 159 -17.35 -5.30 -23.05
N VAL A 160 -18.64 -5.00 -23.15
CA VAL A 160 -19.69 -6.04 -23.15
C VAL A 160 -19.68 -6.69 -24.54
N TRP A 161 -19.47 -8.00 -24.60
CA TRP A 161 -19.44 -8.78 -25.84
C TRP A 161 -20.82 -9.37 -26.16
N GLY A 162 -21.65 -9.59 -25.15
CA GLY A 162 -22.99 -10.09 -25.35
C GLY A 162 -23.88 -9.92 -24.13
N ILE A 163 -25.17 -9.90 -24.38
CA ILE A 163 -26.22 -9.91 -23.36
C ILE A 163 -27.32 -10.86 -23.81
N THR A 164 -27.85 -11.66 -22.89
CA THR A 164 -29.05 -12.46 -23.14
C THR A 164 -29.97 -12.42 -21.93
N VAL A 165 -31.26 -12.55 -22.19
CA VAL A 165 -32.31 -12.55 -21.17
C VAL A 165 -32.96 -13.92 -21.17
N CYS A 166 -33.09 -14.51 -20.00
CA CYS A 166 -33.77 -15.78 -19.77
C CYS A 166 -34.88 -15.59 -18.74
N GLU A 167 -35.70 -16.63 -18.53
CA GLU A 167 -36.77 -16.60 -17.54
C GLU A 167 -36.26 -16.22 -16.14
N ASP A 168 -35.06 -16.73 -15.81
CA ASP A 168 -34.43 -16.68 -14.50
C ASP A 168 -33.45 -15.50 -14.29
N GLY A 169 -33.28 -14.62 -15.27
CA GLY A 169 -32.43 -13.44 -15.15
C GLY A 169 -31.78 -12.95 -16.45
N VAL A 170 -30.82 -12.05 -16.32
CA VAL A 170 -30.02 -11.47 -17.40
C VAL A 170 -28.58 -11.95 -17.29
N TYR A 171 -28.03 -12.42 -18.41
CA TYR A 171 -26.65 -12.88 -18.49
C TYR A 171 -25.83 -11.90 -19.32
N ILE A 172 -24.73 -11.43 -18.75
CA ILE A 172 -23.81 -10.51 -19.39
C ILE A 172 -22.49 -11.23 -19.64
N PHE A 173 -22.06 -11.23 -20.89
CA PHE A 173 -20.75 -11.70 -21.33
C PHE A 173 -19.84 -10.51 -21.58
N SER A 174 -18.78 -10.38 -20.78
CA SER A 174 -17.83 -9.27 -20.86
C SER A 174 -16.42 -9.79 -21.09
N GLY A 175 -15.66 -9.10 -21.94
CA GLY A 175 -14.25 -9.36 -22.14
C GLY A 175 -13.38 -8.35 -21.41
N GLY A 176 -12.31 -8.83 -20.80
CA GLY A 176 -11.27 -8.03 -20.17
C GLY A 176 -10.56 -7.12 -21.18
N GLY A 177 -10.02 -6.01 -20.66
CA GLY A 177 -9.15 -5.14 -21.44
C GLY A 177 -7.86 -5.87 -21.85
N ASP A 178 -7.31 -5.44 -22.98
CA ASP A 178 -5.89 -5.54 -23.30
C ASP A 178 -5.37 -6.93 -23.75
N GLY A 179 -6.23 -7.77 -24.32
CA GLY A 179 -5.79 -8.96 -25.08
C GLY A 179 -5.41 -10.18 -24.23
N PHE A 180 -5.61 -10.13 -22.91
CA PHE A 180 -5.27 -11.22 -21.98
C PHE A 180 -6.33 -12.33 -21.86
N GLY A 181 -7.28 -12.45 -22.80
CA GLY A 181 -8.21 -13.58 -22.87
C GLY A 181 -9.15 -13.73 -21.66
N HIS A 182 -9.20 -12.77 -20.75
CA HIS A 182 -10.12 -12.81 -19.61
C HIS A 182 -11.53 -12.56 -20.13
N CYS A 183 -12.42 -13.52 -19.97
CA CYS A 183 -13.85 -13.29 -20.20
C CYS A 183 -14.61 -13.64 -18.94
N THR A 184 -15.75 -12.97 -18.75
CA THR A 184 -16.64 -13.25 -17.63
C THR A 184 -18.06 -13.39 -18.12
N VAL A 185 -18.77 -14.35 -17.54
CA VAL A 185 -20.22 -14.47 -17.67
C VAL A 185 -20.81 -14.23 -16.30
N ARG A 186 -21.63 -13.18 -16.16
CA ARG A 186 -22.30 -12.83 -14.91
C ARG A 186 -23.80 -12.87 -15.09
N LYS A 187 -24.50 -13.40 -14.08
CA LYS A 187 -25.96 -13.42 -13.99
C LYS A 187 -26.42 -12.31 -13.06
N PHE A 188 -27.43 -11.59 -13.51
CA PHE A 188 -28.19 -10.59 -12.77
C PHE A 188 -29.66 -11.00 -12.75
N ASP A 189 -30.41 -10.59 -11.73
CA ASP A 189 -31.86 -10.75 -11.72
C ASP A 189 -32.54 -9.66 -12.56
N ARG A 190 -33.87 -9.65 -12.59
CA ARG A 190 -34.66 -8.69 -13.38
C ARG A 190 -34.57 -7.25 -12.85
N ASP A 191 -34.24 -7.09 -11.58
CA ASP A 191 -34.04 -5.79 -10.93
C ASP A 191 -32.58 -5.30 -11.11
N GLY A 192 -31.74 -6.10 -11.78
CA GLY A 192 -30.34 -5.80 -12.03
C GLY A 192 -29.44 -6.14 -10.85
N ASN A 193 -29.91 -6.85 -9.82
CA ASN A 193 -29.04 -7.29 -8.74
C ASN A 193 -28.12 -8.41 -9.21
N TYR A 194 -26.87 -8.36 -8.78
CA TYR A 194 -25.93 -9.43 -9.06
C TYR A 194 -26.34 -10.72 -8.35
N VAL A 195 -26.46 -11.80 -9.13
CA VAL A 195 -26.77 -13.13 -8.61
C VAL A 195 -25.51 -13.99 -8.51
N ALA A 196 -24.75 -14.10 -9.60
CA ALA A 196 -23.57 -14.98 -9.64
C ALA A 196 -22.59 -14.64 -10.78
N THR A 197 -21.33 -15.04 -10.61
CA THR A 197 -20.36 -15.18 -11.69
C THR A 197 -20.40 -16.63 -12.14
N ILE A 198 -20.84 -16.85 -13.37
CA ILE A 198 -20.93 -18.19 -13.99
C ILE A 198 -19.56 -18.59 -14.53
N PHE A 199 -18.84 -17.65 -15.13
CA PHE A 199 -17.48 -17.86 -15.64
C PHE A 199 -16.55 -16.69 -15.26
N PRO A 200 -15.30 -16.95 -14.83
CA PRO A 200 -14.78 -18.27 -14.48
C PRO A 200 -15.52 -18.86 -13.25
N PRO A 201 -15.62 -20.20 -13.14
CA PRO A 201 -16.16 -20.82 -11.94
C PRO A 201 -15.27 -20.50 -10.73
N PRO A 202 -15.81 -20.58 -9.50
CA PRO A 202 -15.02 -20.34 -8.30
C PRO A 202 -13.84 -21.33 -8.22
N ALA A 203 -12.68 -20.84 -7.78
CA ALA A 203 -11.46 -21.66 -7.69
C ALA A 203 -11.58 -22.88 -6.76
N SER A 204 -12.58 -22.87 -5.88
CA SER A 204 -12.91 -23.98 -4.98
C SER A 204 -13.82 -25.04 -5.59
N LEU A 205 -14.25 -24.89 -6.85
CA LEU A 205 -15.10 -25.87 -7.52
C LEU A 205 -14.26 -27.09 -7.93
N PRO A 206 -14.67 -28.32 -7.59
CA PRO A 206 -13.98 -29.54 -8.04
C PRO A 206 -13.91 -29.62 -9.58
N LEU A 207 -12.82 -30.18 -10.11
CA LEU A 207 -12.59 -30.29 -11.56
C LEU A 207 -13.70 -31.08 -12.26
N GLU A 208 -14.34 -32.04 -11.58
CA GLU A 208 -15.44 -32.81 -12.16
C GLU A 208 -16.73 -31.98 -12.34
N LYS A 209 -16.77 -30.77 -11.76
CA LYS A 209 -17.90 -29.84 -11.79
C LYS A 209 -17.58 -28.52 -12.50
N SER A 210 -16.33 -28.33 -12.97
CA SER A 210 -15.86 -27.12 -13.67
C SER A 210 -16.31 -27.04 -15.11
#